data_AF-A0AAU1ZLM3-F1
#
_entry.id   AF-A0AAU1ZLM3-F1
#
_cell.length_a   1.000
_cell.length_b   1.000
_cell.length_c   1.000
_cell.angle_alpha   90.00
_cell.angle_beta   90.00
_cell.angle_gamma   90.00
#
_symmetry.space_group_name_H-M   'P 1'
#
loop_
_entity.id
_entity.type
_entity.pdbx_description
1 polymer ?
#
loop_
_entity_poly.entity_id
_entity_poly.type
_entity_poly.pdbx_seq_one_letter_code
_entity_poly.pdbx_strand_id
1 'polypeptide(L)'
;MIFELAPRFLTWDDVDPARQAFDGASVAQTVRSLGPARCVPIRPDVPFGDPAMSTWSHDEAESWADAMSYALVQHYGRWTVGWRWSHDEGDFDGGPIGNWCCPRDSITTPEETLARAEAALREWREWLEYLAGWFEAYPLDLTDIEDQRILWERAVRNLILQVVDRTGCGSGWHGHCRQVLTWFLHRWGVAPDVARGLVDEAIGGRFHSWTGPDTVVVDDVAEQLAQSLQPTDGRTRADTPAQDHLQRWLAVRESVPWHEIPDNGTDGPVAPLRDGAAEDIRAFDGAIDPARAEGLFSALELLRADAARGARLDFALLSSWQQHLLGTPQPPRFRDSPAFAKGSRERHGIGPDTRDRLDTCLAEGASDVGRPLGLTARAARAYLDVCFFHPFDDGNARSAFLTLVFILAREGIALDGVSLLRRITFEADNPSNAQILWIGPGRTYLPG
;
A
#
# COMPACT_ATOMS: atom_id res chain seq x y z
N MET A 1 -5.81 0.62 7.01
CA MET A 1 -5.45 0.82 5.58
C MET A 1 -3.96 0.58 5.29
N ILE A 2 -3.63 -0.57 4.69
CA ILE A 2 -2.32 -0.81 4.06
C ILE A 2 -2.16 0.11 2.84
N PHE A 3 -1.15 0.99 2.79
CA PHE A 3 -0.96 1.97 1.70
C PHE A 3 -0.82 1.30 0.33
N GLU A 4 -0.16 0.14 0.28
CA GLU A 4 -0.08 -0.70 -0.92
C GLU A 4 -1.43 -1.28 -1.37
N LEU A 5 -2.43 -1.33 -0.49
CA LEU A 5 -3.80 -1.75 -0.78
C LEU A 5 -4.72 -0.54 -1.02
N ALA A 6 -4.19 0.65 -1.33
CA ALA A 6 -5.00 1.75 -1.81
C ALA A 6 -5.08 1.72 -3.36
N PRO A 7 -6.29 1.70 -3.95
CA PRO A 7 -6.49 1.54 -5.39
C PRO A 7 -5.99 2.73 -6.22
N ARG A 8 -5.90 3.93 -5.61
CA ARG A 8 -5.33 5.13 -6.24
C ARG A 8 -3.86 4.99 -6.70
N PHE A 9 -3.14 3.97 -6.23
CA PHE A 9 -1.75 3.70 -6.63
C PHE A 9 -1.62 2.58 -7.68
N LEU A 10 -2.72 2.10 -8.23
CA LEU A 10 -2.69 1.14 -9.33
C LEU A 10 -2.20 1.82 -10.61
N THR A 11 -1.23 1.18 -11.27
CA THR A 11 -0.77 1.55 -12.61
C THR A 11 -1.53 0.75 -13.67
N TRP A 12 -1.50 1.20 -14.92
CA TRP A 12 -2.11 0.43 -16.01
C TRP A 12 -1.52 -0.99 -16.10
N ASP A 13 -0.21 -1.14 -15.90
CA ASP A 13 0.45 -2.45 -15.89
C ASP A 13 -0.07 -3.39 -14.81
N ASP A 14 -0.46 -2.84 -13.65
CA ASP A 14 -1.09 -3.62 -12.60
C ASP A 14 -2.47 -4.12 -13.03
N VAL A 15 -3.26 -3.29 -13.70
CA VAL A 15 -4.69 -3.52 -13.93
C VAL A 15 -5.06 -3.98 -15.33
N ASP A 16 -4.12 -4.00 -16.28
CA ASP A 16 -4.35 -4.39 -17.68
C ASP A 16 -4.99 -5.80 -17.74
N PRO A 17 -6.27 -5.90 -18.15
CA PRO A 17 -6.97 -7.18 -18.18
C PRO A 17 -6.29 -8.25 -19.02
N ALA A 18 -5.49 -7.87 -20.02
CA ALA A 18 -4.75 -8.79 -20.88
C ALA A 18 -3.54 -9.43 -20.18
N ARG A 19 -3.03 -8.79 -19.11
CA ARG A 19 -1.90 -9.28 -18.31
C ARG A 19 -2.34 -10.04 -17.06
N GLN A 20 -3.61 -9.90 -16.67
CA GLN A 20 -4.16 -10.46 -15.43
C GLN A 20 -5.15 -11.59 -15.74
N ALA A 21 -4.75 -12.83 -15.47
CA ALA A 21 -5.63 -13.99 -15.61
C ALA A 21 -6.79 -13.92 -14.60
N PHE A 22 -8.01 -14.12 -15.08
CA PHE A 22 -9.21 -14.13 -14.25
C PHE A 22 -10.27 -15.07 -14.82
N ASP A 23 -10.71 -16.02 -14.01
CA ASP A 23 -11.85 -16.87 -14.33
C ASP A 23 -13.07 -16.39 -13.54
N GLY A 24 -13.98 -15.71 -14.24
CA GLY A 24 -15.24 -15.27 -13.68
C GLY A 24 -16.07 -16.41 -13.09
N ALA A 25 -16.00 -17.64 -13.59
CA ALA A 25 -16.80 -18.73 -13.04
C ALA A 25 -16.32 -19.17 -11.65
N SER A 26 -15.01 -19.05 -11.36
CA SER A 26 -14.41 -19.54 -10.12
C SER A 26 -14.42 -18.55 -8.96
N VAL A 27 -14.68 -17.25 -9.20
CA VAL A 27 -14.52 -16.17 -8.20
C VAL A 27 -15.26 -16.47 -6.90
N ALA A 28 -16.49 -16.97 -7.02
CA ALA A 28 -17.34 -17.35 -5.89
C ALA A 28 -16.67 -18.37 -4.97
N GLN A 29 -16.07 -19.39 -5.57
CA GLN A 29 -15.37 -20.46 -4.86
C GLN A 29 -14.06 -19.92 -4.29
N THR A 30 -13.32 -19.12 -5.06
CA THR A 30 -12.06 -18.52 -4.63
C THR A 30 -12.26 -17.66 -3.40
N VAL A 31 -13.16 -16.67 -3.43
CA VAL A 31 -13.42 -15.76 -2.30
C VAL A 31 -13.76 -16.55 -1.03
N ARG A 32 -14.61 -17.57 -1.13
CA ARG A 32 -14.98 -18.44 0.00
C ARG A 32 -13.83 -19.33 0.50
N SER A 33 -12.84 -19.61 -0.33
CA SER A 33 -11.67 -20.42 0.04
C SER A 33 -10.58 -19.64 0.76
N LEU A 34 -10.57 -18.30 0.63
CA LEU A 34 -9.57 -17.45 1.28
C LEU A 34 -9.73 -17.47 2.79
N GLY A 35 -8.62 -17.34 3.52
CA GLY A 35 -8.62 -17.33 4.99
C GLY A 35 -9.64 -16.38 5.60
N PRO A 36 -9.71 -15.10 5.17
CA PRO A 36 -10.63 -14.12 5.73
C PRO A 36 -12.11 -14.51 5.61
N ALA A 37 -12.47 -15.40 4.68
CA ALA A 37 -13.85 -15.87 4.55
C ALA A 37 -14.33 -16.71 5.76
N ARG A 38 -13.41 -17.27 6.55
CA ARG A 38 -13.73 -18.06 7.75
C ARG A 38 -13.95 -17.19 9.00
N CYS A 39 -13.63 -15.90 8.94
CA CYS A 39 -13.64 -15.01 10.08
C CYS A 39 -14.29 -13.66 9.77
N VAL A 40 -15.40 -13.67 9.00
CA VAL A 40 -16.20 -12.46 8.79
C VAL A 40 -16.68 -11.94 10.17
N PRO A 41 -16.39 -10.67 10.52
CA PRO A 41 -16.71 -10.15 11.85
C PRO A 41 -18.23 -9.99 12.02
N ILE A 42 -18.70 -10.20 13.25
CA ILE A 42 -20.11 -10.08 13.60
C ILE A 42 -20.40 -8.62 13.91
N ARG A 43 -21.31 -8.01 13.13
CA ARG A 43 -21.74 -6.64 13.36
C ARG A 43 -22.48 -6.52 14.71
N PRO A 44 -22.14 -5.53 15.56
CA PRO A 44 -22.84 -5.31 16.81
C PRO A 44 -24.27 -4.83 16.57
N ASP A 45 -25.21 -5.34 17.38
CA ASP A 45 -26.61 -4.93 17.38
C ASP A 45 -26.79 -3.64 18.19
N VAL A 46 -26.24 -2.54 17.67
CA VAL A 46 -26.31 -1.21 18.25
C VAL A 46 -26.69 -0.16 17.19
N PRO A 47 -27.31 0.97 17.58
CA PRO A 47 -27.61 2.06 16.65
C PRO A 47 -26.36 2.60 15.96
N PHE A 48 -26.52 3.12 14.74
CA PHE A 48 -25.39 3.64 13.94
C PHE A 48 -24.57 4.76 14.63
N GLY A 49 -25.21 5.59 15.44
CA GLY A 49 -24.54 6.67 16.17
C GLY A 49 -23.86 6.23 17.47
N ASP A 50 -23.94 4.94 17.82
CA ASP A 50 -23.30 4.41 19.01
C ASP A 50 -21.78 4.31 18.80
N PRO A 51 -20.94 4.82 19.74
CA PRO A 51 -19.49 4.70 19.65
C PRO A 51 -18.99 3.28 19.43
N ALA A 52 -19.70 2.26 19.94
CA ALA A 52 -19.34 0.85 19.73
C ALA A 52 -19.40 0.45 18.24
N MET A 53 -20.30 1.04 17.44
CA MET A 53 -20.34 0.81 15.99
C MET A 53 -19.09 1.36 15.30
N SER A 54 -18.66 2.57 15.67
CA SER A 54 -17.44 3.17 15.14
C SER A 54 -16.19 2.38 15.53
N THR A 55 -16.08 1.97 16.80
CA THR A 55 -14.97 1.14 17.27
C THR A 55 -14.92 -0.19 16.52
N TRP A 56 -16.04 -0.91 16.42
CA TRP A 56 -16.11 -2.15 15.66
C TRP A 56 -15.74 -1.96 14.18
N SER A 57 -16.23 -0.88 13.56
CA SER A 57 -15.94 -0.57 12.16
C SER A 57 -14.44 -0.38 11.90
N HIS A 58 -13.74 0.34 12.79
CA HIS A 58 -12.32 0.62 12.63
C HIS A 58 -11.43 -0.57 13.02
N ASP A 59 -11.76 -1.26 14.11
CA ASP A 59 -10.87 -2.27 14.68
C ASP A 59 -11.06 -3.65 14.03
N GLU A 60 -12.30 -4.05 13.77
CA GLU A 60 -12.64 -5.39 13.29
C GLU A 60 -13.00 -5.40 11.79
N ALA A 61 -13.94 -4.54 11.38
CA ALA A 61 -14.46 -4.53 10.02
C ALA A 61 -13.41 -4.09 8.98
N GLU A 62 -12.70 -2.98 9.23
CA GLU A 62 -11.62 -2.50 8.37
C GLU A 62 -10.45 -3.50 8.32
N SER A 63 -10.07 -4.08 9.48
CA SER A 63 -9.03 -5.10 9.57
C SER A 63 -9.36 -6.34 8.73
N TRP A 64 -10.61 -6.81 8.78
CA TRP A 64 -11.08 -7.92 7.94
C TRP A 64 -11.03 -7.55 6.45
N ALA A 65 -11.49 -6.35 6.08
CA ALA A 65 -11.51 -5.90 4.69
C ALA A 65 -10.09 -5.74 4.13
N ASP A 66 -9.13 -5.25 4.93
CA ASP A 66 -7.70 -5.19 4.58
C ASP A 66 -7.11 -6.60 4.41
N ALA A 67 -7.47 -7.54 5.28
CA ALA A 67 -7.04 -8.95 5.18
C ALA A 67 -7.61 -9.63 3.92
N MET A 68 -8.88 -9.37 3.58
CA MET A 68 -9.52 -9.87 2.36
C MET A 68 -8.82 -9.31 1.11
N SER A 69 -8.57 -8.00 1.06
CA SER A 69 -7.78 -7.38 -0.02
C SER A 69 -6.40 -8.01 -0.15
N TYR A 70 -5.69 -8.22 0.97
CA TYR A 70 -4.37 -8.87 0.93
C TYR A 70 -4.45 -10.29 0.37
N ALA A 71 -5.43 -11.10 0.82
CA ALA A 71 -5.61 -12.46 0.34
C ALA A 71 -5.97 -12.52 -1.16
N LEU A 72 -6.79 -11.58 -1.64
CA LEU A 72 -7.09 -11.43 -3.06
C LEU A 72 -5.86 -11.06 -3.89
N VAL A 73 -5.03 -10.14 -3.38
CA VAL A 73 -3.78 -9.74 -4.04
C VAL A 73 -2.80 -10.92 -4.13
N GLN A 74 -2.69 -11.73 -3.08
CA GLN A 74 -1.86 -12.94 -3.11
C GLN A 74 -2.35 -13.96 -4.14
N HIS A 75 -3.65 -14.04 -4.38
CA HIS A 75 -4.23 -15.03 -5.28
C HIS A 75 -4.28 -14.58 -6.75
N TYR A 76 -4.79 -13.38 -7.00
CA TYR A 76 -5.08 -12.86 -8.34
C TYR A 76 -4.12 -11.75 -8.79
N GLY A 77 -3.30 -11.23 -7.87
CA GLY A 77 -2.42 -10.10 -8.14
C GLY A 77 -2.99 -8.75 -7.74
N ARG A 78 -2.14 -7.72 -7.90
CA ARG A 78 -2.33 -6.38 -7.33
C ARG A 78 -3.58 -5.65 -7.82
N TRP A 79 -4.04 -5.92 -9.04
CA TRP A 79 -5.24 -5.29 -9.62
C TRP A 79 -6.46 -5.43 -8.72
N THR A 80 -6.58 -6.53 -7.97
CA THR A 80 -7.76 -6.82 -7.16
C THR A 80 -8.05 -5.79 -6.09
N VAL A 81 -7.07 -5.00 -5.66
CA VAL A 81 -7.23 -3.92 -4.66
C VAL A 81 -8.39 -2.97 -4.98
N GLY A 82 -8.72 -2.77 -6.27
CA GLY A 82 -9.83 -1.93 -6.70
C GLY A 82 -11.23 -2.39 -6.28
N TRP A 83 -11.39 -3.63 -5.80
CA TRP A 83 -12.70 -4.17 -5.40
C TRP A 83 -13.39 -3.37 -4.29
N ARG A 84 -12.63 -2.65 -3.45
CA ARG A 84 -13.16 -1.78 -2.38
C ARG A 84 -13.29 -0.33 -2.80
N TRP A 85 -12.99 0.03 -4.05
CA TRP A 85 -13.03 1.43 -4.48
C TRP A 85 -14.46 1.86 -4.77
N SER A 86 -15.20 2.04 -3.70
CA SER A 86 -16.62 2.36 -3.66
C SER A 86 -16.92 3.74 -4.25
N HIS A 87 -18.14 3.91 -4.75
CA HIS A 87 -18.74 5.23 -4.99
C HIS A 87 -18.73 6.11 -3.74
N ASP A 88 -18.75 7.42 -3.99
CA ASP A 88 -18.91 8.47 -2.98
C ASP A 88 -17.97 8.28 -1.77
N GLU A 89 -18.38 8.70 -0.58
CA GLU A 89 -17.63 8.62 0.68
C GLU A 89 -17.52 7.19 1.26
N GLY A 90 -17.54 6.16 0.42
CA GLY A 90 -17.26 4.80 0.86
C GLY A 90 -15.77 4.56 1.14
N ASP A 91 -15.38 3.31 1.28
CA ASP A 91 -14.09 2.81 1.80
C ASP A 91 -12.85 3.58 1.32
N PHE A 92 -12.71 3.80 0.00
CA PHE A 92 -11.57 4.50 -0.60
C PHE A 92 -11.92 5.80 -1.33
N ASP A 93 -13.17 6.25 -1.20
CA ASP A 93 -13.73 7.46 -1.79
C ASP A 93 -13.69 7.55 -3.33
N GLY A 94 -14.83 7.80 -3.96
CA GLY A 94 -14.94 8.23 -5.36
C GLY A 94 -14.53 7.22 -6.43
N GLY A 95 -14.56 5.94 -6.10
CA GLY A 95 -14.29 4.88 -7.05
C GLY A 95 -15.52 4.44 -7.86
N PRO A 96 -15.33 3.49 -8.78
CA PRO A 96 -16.36 3.02 -9.69
C PRO A 96 -17.18 1.83 -9.17
N ILE A 97 -17.04 1.40 -7.92
CA ILE A 97 -17.67 0.18 -7.39
C ILE A 97 -18.95 0.51 -6.62
N GLY A 98 -20.07 -0.12 -6.99
CA GLY A 98 -21.35 0.03 -6.29
C GLY A 98 -21.70 -1.14 -5.35
N ASN A 99 -21.14 -2.34 -5.56
CA ASN A 99 -21.44 -3.52 -4.73
C ASN A 99 -20.75 -3.52 -3.37
N TRP A 100 -19.86 -2.57 -3.12
CA TRP A 100 -19.19 -2.33 -1.84
C TRP A 100 -19.26 -0.85 -1.49
N CYS A 101 -19.70 -0.53 -0.26
CA CYS A 101 -19.72 0.85 0.24
C CYS A 101 -18.54 1.07 1.19
N CYS A 102 -18.67 0.72 2.45
CA CYS A 102 -17.58 0.71 3.44
C CYS A 102 -17.70 -0.51 4.36
N PRO A 103 -16.69 -0.83 5.18
CA PRO A 103 -16.75 -1.99 6.09
C PRO A 103 -17.96 -1.95 7.03
N ARG A 104 -18.32 -0.77 7.55
CA ARG A 104 -19.48 -0.57 8.42
C ARG A 104 -20.80 -1.04 7.80
N ASP A 105 -21.02 -0.66 6.54
CA ASP A 105 -22.33 -0.82 5.89
C ASP A 105 -22.41 -2.08 5.02
N SER A 106 -21.26 -2.62 4.60
CA SER A 106 -21.19 -3.79 3.71
C SER A 106 -21.07 -5.10 4.47
N ILE A 107 -20.49 -5.09 5.68
CA ILE A 107 -20.36 -6.28 6.52
C ILE A 107 -21.64 -6.50 7.33
N THR A 108 -22.23 -7.68 7.14
CA THR A 108 -23.52 -8.07 7.72
C THR A 108 -23.44 -9.54 8.19
N THR A 109 -24.07 -10.47 7.48
CA THR A 109 -23.86 -11.91 7.68
C THR A 109 -22.64 -12.38 6.87
N PRO A 110 -21.98 -13.50 7.25
CA PRO A 110 -20.86 -14.04 6.48
C PRO A 110 -21.22 -14.28 5.01
N GLU A 111 -22.38 -14.86 4.73
CA GLU A 111 -22.82 -15.18 3.38
C GLU A 111 -23.03 -13.94 2.52
N GLU A 112 -23.75 -12.95 3.05
CA GLU A 112 -24.02 -11.68 2.34
C GLU A 112 -22.74 -10.87 2.14
N THR A 113 -21.86 -10.85 3.15
CA THR A 113 -20.58 -10.12 3.08
C THR A 113 -19.68 -10.69 1.99
N LEU A 114 -19.57 -12.03 1.92
CA LEU A 114 -18.76 -12.70 0.89
C LEU A 114 -19.38 -12.56 -0.50
N ALA A 115 -20.71 -12.57 -0.61
CA ALA A 115 -21.40 -12.30 -1.87
C ALA A 115 -21.15 -10.86 -2.36
N ARG A 116 -21.13 -9.87 -1.46
CA ARG A 116 -20.78 -8.48 -1.81
C ARG A 116 -19.32 -8.37 -2.27
N ALA A 117 -18.38 -8.98 -1.56
CA ALA A 117 -16.97 -8.98 -1.95
C ALA A 117 -16.76 -9.63 -3.32
N GLU A 118 -17.43 -10.75 -3.60
CA GLU A 118 -17.44 -11.38 -4.92
C GLU A 118 -17.99 -10.44 -6.00
N ALA A 119 -19.17 -9.86 -5.77
CA ALA A 119 -19.83 -8.97 -6.74
C ALA A 119 -18.98 -7.73 -7.03
N ALA A 120 -18.40 -7.12 -6.00
CA ALA A 120 -17.54 -5.95 -6.12
C ALA A 120 -16.23 -6.25 -6.88
N LEU A 121 -15.64 -7.43 -6.70
CA LEU A 121 -14.46 -7.84 -7.46
C LEU A 121 -14.78 -8.07 -8.96
N ARG A 122 -15.93 -8.68 -9.26
CA ARG A 122 -16.40 -8.85 -10.64
C ARG A 122 -16.69 -7.51 -11.30
N GLU A 123 -17.40 -6.64 -10.60
CA GLU A 123 -17.70 -5.29 -11.05
C GLU A 123 -16.44 -4.49 -11.34
N TRP A 124 -15.42 -4.61 -10.49
CA TRP A 124 -14.12 -4.01 -10.75
C TRP A 124 -13.45 -4.55 -12.01
N ARG A 125 -13.47 -5.88 -12.20
CA ARG A 125 -12.93 -6.52 -13.40
C ARG A 125 -13.66 -6.05 -14.67
N GLU A 126 -14.98 -6.04 -14.65
CA GLU A 126 -15.82 -5.60 -15.77
C GLU A 126 -15.51 -4.14 -16.15
N TRP A 127 -15.33 -3.27 -15.16
CA TRP A 127 -14.91 -1.89 -15.40
C TRP A 127 -13.53 -1.78 -16.06
N LEU A 128 -12.55 -2.59 -15.63
CA LEU A 128 -11.23 -2.61 -16.25
C LEU A 128 -11.26 -3.11 -17.70
N GLU A 129 -12.05 -4.16 -17.98
CA GLU A 129 -12.25 -4.68 -19.34
C GLU A 129 -12.98 -3.67 -20.24
N TYR A 130 -13.95 -2.96 -19.68
CA TYR A 130 -14.65 -1.87 -20.36
C TYR A 130 -13.67 -0.74 -20.75
N LEU A 131 -12.82 -0.30 -19.82
CA LEU A 131 -11.79 0.71 -20.10
C LEU A 131 -10.76 0.23 -21.13
N ALA A 132 -10.31 -1.02 -21.05
CA ALA A 132 -9.41 -1.59 -22.05
C ALA A 132 -10.02 -1.53 -23.45
N GLY A 133 -11.31 -1.88 -23.58
CA GLY A 133 -12.04 -1.76 -24.85
C GLY A 133 -12.08 -0.32 -25.39
N TRP A 134 -12.27 0.67 -24.51
CA TRP A 134 -12.17 2.09 -24.89
C TRP A 134 -10.75 2.47 -25.30
N PHE A 135 -9.72 2.01 -24.60
CA PHE A 135 -8.35 2.34 -24.95
C PHE A 135 -8.01 1.83 -26.34
N GLU A 136 -8.36 0.58 -26.66
CA GLU A 136 -8.14 -0.02 -27.98
C GLU A 136 -8.98 0.62 -29.10
N ALA A 137 -10.14 1.20 -28.79
CA ALA A 137 -10.96 1.93 -29.77
C ALA A 137 -10.34 3.27 -30.20
N TYR A 138 -9.37 3.78 -29.43
CA TYR A 138 -8.66 5.03 -29.69
C TYR A 138 -7.15 4.80 -29.63
N PRO A 139 -6.57 4.08 -30.60
CA PRO A 139 -5.14 3.85 -30.66
C PRO A 139 -4.39 5.15 -30.90
N LEU A 140 -3.21 5.26 -30.29
CA LEU A 140 -2.39 6.46 -30.34
C LEU A 140 -0.99 6.13 -30.83
N ASP A 141 -0.50 6.94 -31.79
CA ASP A 141 0.89 6.96 -32.22
C ASP A 141 1.50 8.33 -31.89
N LEU A 142 2.41 8.36 -30.93
CA LEU A 142 3.10 9.59 -30.50
C LEU A 142 3.94 10.23 -31.62
N THR A 143 4.31 9.46 -32.66
CA THR A 143 5.06 9.99 -33.80
C THR A 143 4.18 10.75 -34.80
N ASP A 144 2.86 10.55 -34.73
CA ASP A 144 1.86 11.10 -35.65
C ASP A 144 0.81 11.96 -34.90
N ILE A 145 1.20 12.51 -33.75
CA ILE A 145 0.28 13.15 -32.81
C ILE A 145 -0.43 14.39 -33.38
N GLU A 146 0.22 15.10 -34.30
CA GLU A 146 -0.36 16.29 -34.95
C GLU A 146 -1.56 15.91 -35.81
N ASP A 147 -1.47 14.82 -36.58
CA ASP A 147 -2.54 14.35 -37.45
C ASP A 147 -3.65 13.62 -36.68
N GLN A 148 -3.35 13.10 -35.48
CA GLN A 148 -4.30 12.37 -34.64
C GLN A 148 -5.02 13.24 -33.60
N ARG A 149 -4.69 14.54 -33.45
CA ARG A 149 -5.16 15.39 -32.35
C ARG A 149 -6.68 15.37 -32.12
N ILE A 150 -7.50 15.41 -33.18
CA ILE A 150 -8.97 15.36 -33.06
C ILE A 150 -9.45 14.02 -32.49
N LEU A 151 -8.79 12.90 -32.85
CA LEU A 151 -9.12 11.59 -32.30
C LEU A 151 -8.80 11.53 -30.80
N TRP A 152 -7.70 12.17 -30.38
CA TRP A 152 -7.26 12.21 -28.98
C TRP A 152 -8.20 13.03 -28.11
N GLU A 153 -8.58 14.23 -28.57
CA GLU A 153 -9.57 15.06 -27.87
C GLU A 153 -10.86 14.28 -27.66
N ARG A 154 -11.34 13.57 -28.70
CA ARG A 154 -12.52 12.71 -28.58
C ARG A 154 -12.32 11.55 -27.61
N ALA A 155 -11.15 10.92 -27.60
CA ALA A 155 -10.84 9.84 -26.67
C ALA A 155 -10.89 10.33 -25.22
N VAL A 156 -10.18 11.41 -24.91
CA VAL A 156 -10.10 12.01 -23.57
C VAL A 156 -11.50 12.46 -23.11
N ARG A 157 -12.22 13.18 -23.97
CA ARG A 157 -13.61 13.58 -23.71
C ARG A 157 -14.50 12.38 -23.37
N ASN A 158 -14.47 11.35 -24.20
CA ASN A 158 -15.31 10.18 -23.99
C ASN A 158 -14.95 9.42 -22.72
N LEU A 159 -13.65 9.27 -22.42
CA LEU A 159 -13.20 8.64 -21.17
C LEU A 159 -13.66 9.43 -19.93
N ILE A 160 -13.58 10.76 -19.94
CA ILE A 160 -14.10 11.61 -18.87
C ILE A 160 -15.60 11.34 -18.68
N LEU A 161 -16.37 11.31 -19.77
CA LEU A 161 -17.81 11.06 -19.72
C LEU A 161 -18.14 9.65 -19.21
N GLN A 162 -17.35 8.62 -19.56
CA GLN A 162 -17.54 7.28 -19.01
C GLN A 162 -17.26 7.22 -17.51
N VAL A 163 -16.23 7.92 -17.03
CA VAL A 163 -15.96 7.98 -15.58
C VAL A 163 -17.06 8.74 -14.86
N VAL A 164 -17.54 9.85 -15.41
CA VAL A 164 -18.66 10.63 -14.89
C VAL A 164 -19.92 9.76 -14.77
N ASP A 165 -20.32 9.08 -15.84
CA ASP A 165 -21.49 8.19 -15.84
C ASP A 165 -21.32 7.07 -14.83
N ARG A 166 -20.13 6.45 -14.81
CA ARG A 166 -19.84 5.33 -13.91
C ARG A 166 -19.90 5.73 -12.44
N THR A 167 -19.38 6.89 -12.07
CA THR A 167 -19.20 7.32 -10.68
C THR A 167 -20.31 8.22 -10.15
N GLY A 168 -21.23 8.68 -11.02
CA GLY A 168 -22.29 9.62 -10.66
C GLY A 168 -21.79 10.99 -10.20
N CYS A 169 -20.51 11.31 -10.43
CA CYS A 169 -19.85 12.54 -9.96
C CYS A 169 -19.90 12.74 -8.43
N GLY A 170 -19.87 11.65 -7.67
CA GLY A 170 -19.88 11.64 -6.22
C GLY A 170 -18.70 12.33 -5.53
N SER A 171 -18.49 12.04 -4.25
CA SER A 171 -17.21 12.42 -3.62
C SER A 171 -16.03 11.79 -4.37
N GLY A 172 -14.89 12.47 -4.45
CA GLY A 172 -13.62 11.91 -4.93
C GLY A 172 -13.52 11.48 -6.40
N TRP A 173 -14.60 11.49 -7.19
CA TRP A 173 -14.68 10.86 -8.53
C TRP A 173 -13.58 11.30 -9.50
N HIS A 174 -13.21 12.57 -9.40
CA HIS A 174 -12.23 13.18 -10.28
C HIS A 174 -10.81 12.64 -10.03
N GLY A 175 -10.55 12.04 -8.86
CA GLY A 175 -9.32 11.28 -8.58
C GLY A 175 -9.23 10.02 -9.45
N HIS A 176 -10.33 9.27 -9.58
CA HIS A 176 -10.42 8.13 -10.50
C HIS A 176 -10.33 8.59 -11.97
N CYS A 177 -10.96 9.71 -12.32
CA CYS A 177 -10.86 10.29 -13.67
C CYS A 177 -9.40 10.60 -14.05
N ARG A 178 -8.63 11.24 -13.16
CA ARG A 178 -7.19 11.46 -13.36
C ARG A 178 -6.44 10.15 -13.61
N GLN A 179 -6.76 9.12 -12.82
CA GLN A 179 -6.11 7.82 -12.92
C GLN A 179 -6.41 7.13 -14.27
N VAL A 180 -7.66 7.13 -14.73
CA VAL A 180 -8.05 6.56 -16.03
C VAL A 180 -7.37 7.26 -17.19
N LEU A 181 -7.30 8.60 -17.18
CA LEU A 181 -6.59 9.36 -18.21
C LEU A 181 -5.08 9.08 -18.19
N THR A 182 -4.49 8.94 -17.00
CA THR A 182 -3.08 8.55 -16.84
C THR A 182 -2.83 7.15 -17.41
N TRP A 183 -3.74 6.20 -17.15
CA TRP A 183 -3.65 4.84 -17.70
C TRP A 183 -3.77 4.81 -19.22
N PHE A 184 -4.70 5.59 -19.79
CA PHE A 184 -4.86 5.71 -21.23
C PHE A 184 -3.56 6.18 -21.90
N LEU A 185 -2.93 7.24 -21.37
CA LEU A 185 -1.66 7.73 -21.89
C LEU A 185 -0.53 6.71 -21.72
N HIS A 186 -0.47 6.01 -20.58
CA HIS A 186 0.53 4.96 -20.33
C HIS A 186 0.37 3.77 -21.28
N ARG A 187 -0.87 3.33 -21.56
CA ARG A 187 -1.16 2.25 -22.53
C ARG A 187 -0.52 2.53 -23.89
N TRP A 188 -0.44 3.80 -24.28
CA TRP A 188 0.10 4.24 -25.56
C TRP A 188 1.53 4.82 -25.48
N GLY A 189 2.26 4.48 -24.41
CA GLY A 189 3.71 4.69 -24.33
C GLY A 189 4.15 6.02 -23.73
N VAL A 190 3.25 6.86 -23.23
CA VAL A 190 3.63 8.03 -22.44
C VAL A 190 4.15 7.58 -21.07
N ALA A 191 5.30 8.09 -20.64
CA ALA A 191 5.86 7.74 -19.35
C ALA A 191 4.90 8.08 -18.18
N PRO A 192 4.69 7.21 -17.18
CA PRO A 192 3.67 7.41 -16.14
C PRO A 192 3.74 8.76 -15.39
N ASP A 193 4.94 9.24 -15.06
CA ASP A 193 5.11 10.51 -14.37
C ASP A 193 4.77 11.72 -15.26
N VAL A 194 5.09 11.62 -16.56
CA VAL A 194 4.75 12.62 -17.57
C VAL A 194 3.24 12.64 -17.78
N ALA A 195 2.63 11.47 -17.96
CA ALA A 195 1.19 11.33 -18.11
C ALA A 195 0.42 11.95 -16.92
N ARG A 196 0.89 11.69 -15.69
CA ARG A 196 0.29 12.28 -14.48
C ARG A 196 0.40 13.81 -14.49
N GLY A 197 1.59 14.35 -14.78
CA GLY A 197 1.81 15.80 -14.84
C GLY A 197 0.92 16.48 -15.88
N LEU A 198 0.82 15.91 -17.08
CA LEU A 198 -0.04 16.41 -18.16
C LEU A 198 -1.52 16.40 -17.77
N VAL A 199 -2.00 15.31 -17.14
CA VAL A 199 -3.39 15.17 -16.70
C VAL A 199 -3.71 16.14 -15.55
N ASP A 200 -2.80 16.30 -14.58
CA ASP A 200 -2.98 17.22 -13.46
C ASP A 200 -3.04 18.68 -13.93
N GLU A 201 -2.17 19.06 -14.86
CA GLU A 201 -2.17 20.39 -15.49
C GLU A 201 -3.43 20.61 -16.32
N ALA A 202 -3.84 19.61 -17.11
CA ALA A 202 -5.05 19.68 -17.91
C ALA A 202 -6.30 19.79 -17.04
N ILE A 203 -6.44 19.01 -15.96
CA ILE A 203 -7.63 19.14 -15.10
C ILE A 203 -7.58 20.42 -14.29
N GLY A 204 -6.41 20.83 -13.79
CA GLY A 204 -6.19 22.14 -13.15
C GLY A 204 -7.11 22.42 -11.94
N GLY A 205 -7.60 21.37 -11.27
CA GLY A 205 -8.56 21.49 -10.17
C GLY A 205 -9.99 21.87 -10.58
N ARG A 206 -10.32 21.85 -11.87
CA ARG A 206 -11.64 22.25 -12.42
C ARG A 206 -12.76 21.22 -12.18
N PHE A 207 -12.41 20.01 -11.74
CA PHE A 207 -13.37 18.97 -11.36
C PHE A 207 -13.56 18.95 -9.85
N HIS A 208 -14.81 18.84 -9.41
CA HIS A 208 -15.19 18.93 -8.00
C HIS A 208 -16.08 17.75 -7.59
N SER A 209 -16.03 17.40 -6.31
CA SER A 209 -16.93 16.41 -5.72
C SER A 209 -18.39 16.84 -5.83
N TRP A 210 -19.30 15.87 -5.94
CA TRP A 210 -20.76 16.06 -5.97
C TRP A 210 -21.30 16.90 -7.13
N THR A 211 -20.46 17.25 -8.10
CA THR A 211 -20.81 18.11 -9.23
C THR A 211 -20.19 17.56 -10.50
N GLY A 212 -21.05 17.27 -11.49
CA GLY A 212 -20.57 16.91 -12.83
C GLY A 212 -20.00 18.13 -13.56
N PRO A 213 -18.93 17.96 -14.35
CA PRO A 213 -18.35 19.07 -15.10
C PRO A 213 -19.28 19.46 -16.26
N ASP A 214 -19.35 20.76 -16.55
CA ASP A 214 -20.01 21.25 -17.76
C ASP A 214 -19.30 20.72 -19.01
N THR A 215 -20.04 20.54 -20.12
CA THR A 215 -19.47 20.01 -21.36
C THR A 215 -18.31 20.86 -21.89
N VAL A 216 -18.39 22.18 -21.72
CA VAL A 216 -17.31 23.12 -22.09
C VAL A 216 -16.04 22.82 -21.30
N VAL A 217 -16.14 22.55 -20.00
CA VAL A 217 -14.98 22.20 -19.17
C VAL A 217 -14.39 20.86 -19.62
N VAL A 218 -15.22 19.88 -19.95
CA VAL A 218 -14.74 18.58 -20.47
C VAL A 218 -14.01 18.76 -21.80
N ASP A 219 -14.59 19.53 -22.72
CA ASP A 219 -14.00 19.79 -24.04
C ASP A 219 -12.67 20.57 -23.89
N ASP A 220 -12.61 21.59 -23.02
CA ASP A 220 -11.38 22.35 -22.74
C ASP A 220 -10.27 21.47 -22.12
N VAL A 221 -10.61 20.56 -21.20
CA VAL A 221 -9.64 19.62 -20.61
C VAL A 221 -9.11 18.68 -21.68
N ALA A 222 -9.97 18.17 -22.55
CA ALA A 222 -9.59 17.28 -23.63
C ALA A 222 -8.68 17.96 -24.66
N GLU A 223 -9.03 19.18 -25.06
CA GLU A 223 -8.22 20.03 -25.95
C GLU A 223 -6.85 20.32 -25.32
N GLN A 224 -6.82 20.79 -24.07
CA GLN A 224 -5.57 21.12 -23.38
C GLN A 224 -4.67 19.89 -23.26
N LEU A 225 -5.20 18.73 -22.88
CA LEU A 225 -4.40 17.51 -22.77
C LEU A 225 -3.82 17.09 -24.13
N ALA A 226 -4.61 17.14 -25.20
CA ALA A 226 -4.18 16.80 -26.56
C ALA A 226 -3.14 17.79 -27.12
N GLN A 227 -3.20 19.07 -26.74
CA GLN A 227 -2.24 20.10 -27.15
C GLN A 227 -0.90 20.02 -26.40
N SER A 228 -0.92 19.62 -25.13
CA SER A 228 0.28 19.58 -24.30
C SER A 228 1.23 18.42 -24.63
N LEU A 229 0.71 17.36 -25.25
CA LEU A 229 1.51 16.18 -25.61
C LEU A 229 2.52 16.47 -26.72
N GLN A 230 3.72 15.92 -26.56
CA GLN A 230 4.83 16.04 -27.48
C GLN A 230 5.32 14.65 -27.92
N PRO A 231 5.84 14.49 -29.15
CA PRO A 231 6.43 13.21 -29.59
C PRO A 231 7.55 12.69 -28.69
N THR A 232 8.23 13.58 -27.96
CA THR A 232 9.28 13.23 -27.00
C THR A 232 8.78 12.61 -25.70
N ASP A 233 7.49 12.71 -25.39
CA ASP A 233 6.91 12.21 -24.14
C ASP A 233 6.88 10.68 -24.08
N GLY A 234 7.00 10.04 -25.25
CA GLY A 234 7.18 8.59 -25.40
C GLY A 234 8.60 8.10 -25.17
N ARG A 235 9.58 9.00 -24.98
CA ARG A 235 10.93 8.60 -24.57
C ARG A 235 10.85 8.11 -23.13
N THR A 236 10.61 6.81 -23.01
CA THR A 236 10.82 6.08 -21.77
C THR A 236 12.23 6.43 -21.29
N ARG A 237 12.36 6.74 -20.01
CA ARG A 237 13.65 6.83 -19.32
C ARG A 237 14.30 5.43 -19.20
N ALA A 238 14.20 4.60 -20.24
CA ALA A 238 14.73 3.24 -20.33
C ALA A 238 16.26 3.21 -20.41
N ASP A 239 16.90 4.35 -20.71
CA ASP A 239 18.37 4.50 -20.71
C ASP A 239 18.95 5.00 -19.38
N THR A 240 18.12 5.28 -18.37
CA THR A 240 18.66 5.49 -17.00
C THR A 240 18.65 4.14 -16.29
N PRO A 241 19.81 3.63 -15.80
CA PRO A 241 19.83 2.38 -15.07
C PRO A 241 18.82 2.41 -13.93
N ALA A 242 18.02 1.34 -13.80
CA ALA A 242 16.99 1.21 -12.77
C ALA A 242 17.58 1.63 -11.40
N GLN A 243 17.00 2.69 -10.83
CA GLN A 243 17.52 3.31 -9.62
C GLN A 243 17.60 2.28 -8.48
N ASP A 244 18.78 2.15 -7.88
CA ASP A 244 18.98 1.24 -6.76
C ASP A 244 18.47 1.90 -5.47
N HIS A 245 17.34 1.39 -4.98
CA HIS A 245 16.65 1.92 -3.81
C HIS A 245 17.43 1.64 -2.53
N LEU A 246 18.27 0.61 -2.48
CA LEU A 246 19.19 0.40 -1.35
C LEU A 246 20.27 1.49 -1.32
N GLN A 247 20.88 1.81 -2.47
CA GLN A 247 21.86 2.90 -2.52
C GLN A 247 21.23 4.25 -2.18
N ARG A 248 20.01 4.51 -2.66
CA ARG A 248 19.24 5.71 -2.33
C ARG A 248 18.95 5.81 -0.84
N TRP A 249 18.47 4.72 -0.24
CA TRP A 249 18.25 4.65 1.21
C TRP A 249 19.52 4.95 1.99
N LEU A 250 20.65 4.34 1.64
CA LEU A 250 21.92 4.58 2.35
C LEU A 250 22.32 6.07 2.32
N ALA A 251 22.14 6.75 1.19
CA ALA A 251 22.38 8.20 1.07
C ALA A 251 21.40 9.03 1.93
N VAL A 252 20.12 8.66 1.97
CA VAL A 252 19.12 9.32 2.83
C VAL A 252 19.42 9.07 4.31
N ARG A 253 19.74 7.83 4.66
CA ARG A 253 20.10 7.38 6.01
C ARG A 253 21.24 8.19 6.60
N GLU A 254 22.23 8.58 5.79
CA GLU A 254 23.36 9.41 6.20
C GLU A 254 23.03 10.91 6.29
N SER A 255 22.08 11.40 5.48
CA SER A 255 21.76 12.83 5.42
C SER A 255 20.70 13.29 6.42
N VAL A 256 19.85 12.38 6.90
CA VAL A 256 18.81 12.71 7.90
C VAL A 256 19.47 13.07 9.25
N PRO A 257 19.12 14.22 9.86
CA PRO A 257 19.65 14.63 11.16
C PRO A 257 18.94 13.86 12.29
N TRP A 258 19.21 12.56 12.40
CA TRP A 258 18.54 11.65 13.37
C TRP A 258 18.62 12.11 14.83
N HIS A 259 19.62 12.92 15.18
CA HIS A 259 19.83 13.46 16.53
C HIS A 259 18.86 14.58 16.90
N GLU A 260 18.23 15.22 15.91
CA GLU A 260 17.24 16.27 16.12
C GLU A 260 15.83 15.71 16.35
N ILE A 261 15.64 14.39 16.16
CA ILE A 261 14.37 13.72 16.42
C ILE A 261 14.16 13.69 17.94
N PRO A 262 13.13 14.37 18.47
CA PRO A 262 12.94 14.46 19.91
C PRO A 262 12.55 13.10 20.49
N ASP A 263 13.20 12.72 21.60
CA ASP A 263 12.71 11.67 22.48
C ASP A 263 11.51 12.23 23.24
N ASN A 264 10.31 12.07 22.69
CA ASN A 264 9.06 12.55 23.31
C ASN A 264 8.69 11.80 24.61
N GLY A 265 9.61 11.03 25.21
CA GLY A 265 9.41 10.28 26.45
C GLY A 265 9.59 11.13 27.71
N THR A 266 9.09 12.37 27.74
CA THR A 266 9.17 13.23 28.93
C THR A 266 8.36 12.69 30.10
N ASP A 267 7.33 11.89 29.83
CA ASP A 267 6.70 11.02 30.80
C ASP A 267 7.21 9.61 30.52
N GLY A 268 7.81 8.95 31.51
CA GLY A 268 8.43 7.62 31.35
C GLY A 268 7.51 6.57 30.71
N PRO A 269 8.02 5.35 30.41
CA PRO A 269 7.27 4.35 29.67
C PRO A 269 5.89 4.11 30.29
N VAL A 270 4.84 4.50 29.55
CA VAL A 270 3.47 4.19 29.91
C VAL A 270 3.32 2.68 29.77
N ALA A 271 2.88 2.01 30.84
CA ALA A 271 2.54 0.60 30.76
C ALA A 271 1.40 0.47 29.75
N PRO A 272 1.61 -0.24 28.62
CA PRO A 272 0.57 -0.35 27.62
C PRO A 272 -0.62 -1.09 28.24
N LEU A 273 -1.82 -0.60 27.94
CA LEU A 273 -3.07 -1.27 28.29
C LEU A 273 -3.18 -2.61 27.57
N ARG A 274 -2.55 -2.76 26.40
CA ARG A 274 -2.67 -3.93 25.53
C ARG A 274 -1.37 -4.28 24.84
N ASP A 275 -1.23 -5.56 24.47
CA ASP A 275 -0.15 -6.00 23.59
C ASP A 275 -0.56 -5.80 22.14
N GLY A 276 -0.39 -4.57 21.63
CA GLY A 276 -0.83 -4.19 20.29
C GLY A 276 -0.20 -5.04 19.18
N ALA A 277 1.02 -5.54 19.38
CA ALA A 277 1.65 -6.48 18.45
C ALA A 277 0.90 -7.82 18.43
N ALA A 278 0.63 -8.42 19.59
CA ALA A 278 -0.07 -9.69 19.68
C ALA A 278 -1.53 -9.60 19.20
N GLU A 279 -2.23 -8.51 19.50
CA GLU A 279 -3.60 -8.28 19.02
C GLU A 279 -3.66 -8.16 17.51
N ASP A 280 -2.75 -7.40 16.92
CA ASP A 280 -2.67 -7.22 15.46
C ASP A 280 -2.35 -8.52 14.71
N ILE A 281 -1.43 -9.33 15.23
CA ILE A 281 -1.13 -10.66 14.68
C ILE A 281 -2.38 -11.55 14.70
N ARG A 282 -3.13 -11.54 15.81
CA ARG A 282 -4.34 -12.34 15.94
C ARG A 282 -5.42 -11.89 14.95
N ALA A 283 -5.64 -10.59 14.86
CA ALA A 283 -6.71 -10.01 14.04
C ALA A 283 -6.41 -10.09 12.55
N PHE A 284 -5.20 -9.70 12.13
CA PHE A 284 -4.87 -9.58 10.70
C PHE A 284 -4.21 -10.84 10.15
N ASP A 285 -3.07 -11.26 10.72
CA ASP A 285 -2.35 -12.44 10.20
C ASP A 285 -3.18 -13.72 10.43
N GLY A 286 -3.89 -13.82 11.55
CA GLY A 286 -4.78 -14.94 11.87
C GLY A 286 -5.99 -15.02 10.94
N ALA A 287 -6.51 -13.88 10.49
CA ALA A 287 -7.55 -13.86 9.46
C ALA A 287 -7.05 -14.34 8.10
N ILE A 288 -5.81 -14.00 7.73
CA ILE A 288 -5.21 -14.45 6.47
C ILE A 288 -4.92 -15.96 6.51
N ASP A 289 -4.19 -16.41 7.53
CA ASP A 289 -3.79 -17.80 7.71
C ASP A 289 -3.39 -18.06 9.17
N PRO A 290 -4.07 -18.99 9.89
CA PRO A 290 -3.70 -19.35 11.25
C PRO A 290 -2.23 -19.77 11.41
N ALA A 291 -1.65 -20.48 10.43
CA ALA A 291 -0.26 -20.94 10.52
C ALA A 291 0.72 -19.76 10.44
N ARG A 292 0.38 -18.75 9.62
CA ARG A 292 1.12 -17.49 9.53
C ARG A 292 1.10 -16.73 10.87
N ALA A 293 -0.05 -16.66 11.53
CA ALA A 293 -0.16 -16.04 12.84
C ALA A 293 0.66 -16.79 13.89
N GLU A 294 0.60 -18.12 13.92
CA GLU A 294 1.37 -18.96 14.84
C GLU A 294 2.89 -18.76 14.66
N GLY A 295 3.37 -18.71 13.42
CA GLY A 295 4.77 -18.42 13.11
C GLY A 295 5.21 -17.04 13.59
N LEU A 296 4.36 -16.03 13.42
CA LEU A 296 4.62 -14.65 13.86
C LEU A 296 4.54 -14.50 15.39
N PHE A 297 3.66 -15.24 16.07
CA PHE A 297 3.66 -15.33 17.53
C PHE A 297 4.94 -15.99 18.07
N SER A 298 5.35 -17.12 17.49
CA SER A 298 6.59 -17.81 17.87
C SER A 298 7.81 -16.88 17.70
N ALA A 299 7.86 -16.14 16.60
CA ALA A 299 8.91 -15.16 16.35
C ALA A 299 8.87 -13.99 17.36
N LEU A 300 7.68 -13.50 17.71
CA LEU A 300 7.49 -12.43 18.70
C LEU A 300 7.94 -12.86 20.10
N GLU A 301 7.64 -14.09 20.51
CA GLU A 301 8.10 -14.66 21.78
C GLU A 301 9.62 -14.81 21.82
N LEU A 302 10.21 -15.39 20.77
CA LEU A 302 11.66 -15.54 20.63
C LEU A 302 12.36 -14.19 20.68
N LEU A 303 11.86 -13.20 19.92
CA LEU A 303 12.35 -11.84 19.93
C LEU A 303 12.34 -11.21 21.32
N ARG A 304 11.29 -11.41 22.11
CA ARG A 304 11.18 -10.86 23.46
C ARG A 304 12.20 -11.49 24.40
N ALA A 305 12.41 -12.81 24.28
CA ALA A 305 13.47 -13.49 25.01
C ALA A 305 14.86 -12.98 24.60
N ASP A 306 15.06 -12.72 23.30
CA ASP A 306 16.30 -12.17 22.75
C ASP A 306 16.58 -10.74 23.23
N ALA A 307 15.54 -9.90 23.30
CA ALA A 307 15.65 -8.55 23.85
C ALA A 307 16.01 -8.59 25.34
N ALA A 308 15.33 -9.44 26.13
CA ALA A 308 15.56 -9.57 27.57
C ALA A 308 16.98 -10.06 27.91
N ARG A 309 17.57 -10.94 27.09
CA ARG A 309 18.96 -11.42 27.26
C ARG A 309 20.02 -10.47 26.70
N GLY A 310 19.62 -9.34 26.12
CA GLY A 310 20.55 -8.38 25.50
C GLY A 310 21.25 -8.92 24.25
N ALA A 311 20.55 -9.69 23.42
CA ALA A 311 21.11 -10.21 22.18
C ALA A 311 21.61 -9.07 21.26
N ARG A 312 22.67 -9.33 20.51
CA ARG A 312 23.13 -8.41 19.46
C ARG A 312 22.15 -8.47 18.29
N LEU A 313 21.69 -7.30 17.83
CA LEU A 313 20.89 -7.21 16.61
C LEU A 313 21.81 -7.32 15.38
N ASP A 314 21.69 -8.44 14.67
CA ASP A 314 22.40 -8.73 13.43
C ASP A 314 21.54 -9.64 12.54
N PHE A 315 22.00 -9.93 11.31
CA PHE A 315 21.28 -10.77 10.36
C PHE A 315 21.04 -12.18 10.88
N ALA A 316 21.95 -12.75 11.69
CA ALA A 316 21.74 -14.09 12.24
C ALA A 316 20.53 -14.11 13.19
N LEU A 317 20.37 -13.07 14.00
CA LEU A 317 19.18 -12.90 14.83
C LEU A 317 17.92 -12.72 13.99
N LEU A 318 17.94 -11.85 12.98
CA LEU A 318 16.80 -11.66 12.07
C LEU A 318 16.40 -12.97 11.36
N SER A 319 17.38 -13.73 10.89
CA SER A 319 17.17 -15.02 10.22
C SER A 319 16.53 -16.05 11.17
N SER A 320 16.89 -16.05 12.45
CA SER A 320 16.25 -16.92 13.44
C SER A 320 14.77 -16.60 13.64
N TRP A 321 14.39 -15.32 13.69
CA TRP A 321 12.98 -14.92 13.74
C TRP A 321 12.27 -15.25 12.43
N GLN A 322 12.92 -14.98 11.30
CA GLN A 322 12.40 -15.25 9.96
C GLN A 322 12.08 -16.73 9.74
N GLN A 323 12.86 -17.63 10.36
CA GLN A 323 12.59 -19.07 10.33
C GLN A 323 11.18 -19.39 10.82
N HIS A 324 10.78 -18.80 11.96
CA HIS A 324 9.44 -18.98 12.52
C HIS A 324 8.39 -18.29 11.66
N LEU A 325 8.68 -17.09 11.13
CA LEU A 325 7.76 -16.36 10.24
C LEU A 325 7.38 -17.12 8.97
N LEU A 326 8.34 -17.84 8.40
CA LEU A 326 8.17 -18.59 7.16
C LEU A 326 7.88 -20.08 7.41
N GLY A 327 7.91 -20.54 8.66
CA GLY A 327 7.75 -21.95 9.01
C GLY A 327 8.82 -22.85 8.38
N THR A 328 10.04 -22.34 8.16
CA THR A 328 11.10 -23.09 7.48
C THR A 328 11.86 -24.01 8.45
N PRO A 329 12.36 -25.17 7.98
CA PRO A 329 13.10 -26.10 8.84
C PRO A 329 14.46 -25.56 9.29
N GLN A 330 15.00 -24.58 8.57
CA GLN A 330 16.27 -23.92 8.89
C GLN A 330 16.14 -22.40 8.72
N PRO A 331 16.98 -21.61 9.39
CA PRO A 331 17.03 -20.17 9.18
C PRO A 331 17.30 -19.82 7.70
N PRO A 332 16.50 -18.94 7.07
CA PRO A 332 16.69 -18.56 5.68
C PRO A 332 18.01 -17.83 5.49
N ARG A 333 18.63 -18.07 4.33
CA ARG A 333 19.89 -17.41 3.95
C ARG A 333 19.63 -15.96 3.53
N PHE A 334 20.69 -15.16 3.56
CA PHE A 334 20.65 -13.84 2.93
C PHE A 334 20.47 -14.05 1.43
N ARG A 335 19.59 -13.26 0.80
CA ARG A 335 19.32 -13.34 -0.65
C ARG A 335 20.60 -13.25 -1.48
N ASP A 336 20.63 -13.88 -2.64
CA ASP A 336 21.78 -13.91 -3.55
C ASP A 336 21.59 -13.08 -4.83
N SER A 337 20.41 -12.51 -5.01
CA SER A 337 20.00 -11.73 -6.17
C SER A 337 19.35 -10.41 -5.75
N PRO A 338 19.25 -9.42 -6.66
CA PRO A 338 18.51 -8.18 -6.39
C PRO A 338 17.07 -8.48 -5.98
N ALA A 339 16.59 -7.82 -4.93
CA ALA A 339 15.21 -7.92 -4.51
C ALA A 339 14.35 -6.83 -5.16
N PHE A 340 13.08 -7.13 -5.33
CA PHE A 340 12.11 -6.21 -5.90
C PHE A 340 10.90 -6.08 -4.97
N ALA A 341 10.48 -4.85 -4.71
CA ALA A 341 9.35 -4.54 -3.84
C ALA A 341 8.32 -3.65 -4.56
N LYS A 342 7.13 -3.57 -3.96
CA LYS A 342 6.04 -2.68 -4.39
C LYS A 342 5.59 -2.86 -5.84
N GLY A 343 5.49 -4.12 -6.30
CA GLY A 343 5.14 -4.43 -7.69
C GLY A 343 6.27 -4.15 -8.66
N SER A 344 7.50 -4.50 -8.29
CA SER A 344 8.72 -4.28 -9.09
C SER A 344 9.12 -2.82 -9.30
N ARG A 345 8.46 -1.87 -8.64
CA ARG A 345 8.79 -0.44 -8.68
C ARG A 345 10.09 -0.12 -7.94
N GLU A 346 10.38 -0.86 -6.88
CA GLU A 346 11.61 -0.70 -6.13
C GLU A 346 12.56 -1.86 -6.39
N ARG A 347 13.80 -1.52 -6.73
CA ARG A 347 14.90 -2.49 -6.90
C ARG A 347 15.93 -2.27 -5.79
N HIS A 348 16.19 -3.30 -5.01
CA HIS A 348 17.23 -3.33 -3.98
C HIS A 348 18.42 -4.14 -4.48
N GLY A 349 19.52 -3.46 -4.83
CA GLY A 349 20.71 -4.14 -5.34
C GLY A 349 21.35 -5.08 -4.32
N ILE A 350 22.29 -5.88 -4.82
CA ILE A 350 23.14 -6.73 -3.98
C ILE A 350 24.58 -6.63 -4.45
N GLY A 351 25.49 -6.55 -3.49
CA GLY A 351 26.93 -6.61 -3.64
C GLY A 351 27.55 -7.54 -2.60
N PRO A 352 28.83 -7.90 -2.74
CA PRO A 352 29.50 -8.86 -1.86
C PRO A 352 29.55 -8.42 -0.39
N ASP A 353 29.48 -7.12 -0.12
CA ASP A 353 29.51 -6.51 1.22
C ASP A 353 28.12 -6.13 1.77
N THR A 354 27.04 -6.43 1.04
CA THR A 354 25.68 -5.99 1.42
C THR A 354 25.25 -6.55 2.78
N ARG A 355 25.62 -7.80 3.08
CA ARG A 355 25.34 -8.41 4.39
C ARG A 355 26.10 -7.72 5.51
N ASP A 356 27.40 -7.48 5.33
CA ASP A 356 28.25 -6.84 6.36
C ASP A 356 27.79 -5.39 6.63
N ARG A 357 27.32 -4.70 5.58
CA ARG A 357 26.69 -3.38 5.71
C ARG A 357 25.40 -3.43 6.50
N LEU A 358 24.54 -4.43 6.28
CA LEU A 358 23.32 -4.60 7.07
C LEU A 358 23.67 -4.79 8.55
N ASP A 359 24.60 -5.70 8.86
CA ASP A 359 25.01 -5.96 10.24
C ASP A 359 25.59 -4.72 10.94
N THR A 360 26.31 -3.89 10.18
CA THR A 360 26.81 -2.59 10.68
C THR A 360 25.66 -1.63 10.97
N CYS A 361 24.70 -1.51 10.04
CA CYS A 361 23.55 -0.63 10.19
C CYS A 361 22.66 -1.03 11.38
N LEU A 362 22.40 -2.33 11.55
CA LEU A 362 21.64 -2.88 12.67
C LEU A 362 22.35 -2.66 14.01
N ALA A 363 23.68 -2.83 14.06
CA ALA A 363 24.46 -2.59 15.27
C ALA A 363 24.43 -1.12 15.69
N GLU A 364 24.47 -0.18 14.74
CA GLU A 364 24.30 1.26 15.01
C GLU A 364 22.91 1.58 15.61
N GLY A 365 21.86 0.91 15.11
CA GLY A 365 20.50 1.06 15.64
C GLY A 365 20.31 0.46 17.04
N ALA A 366 21.06 -0.59 17.39
CA ALA A 366 20.90 -1.31 18.66
C ALA A 366 21.91 -0.93 19.76
N SER A 367 22.85 -0.02 19.50
CA SER A 367 23.89 0.36 20.47
C SER A 367 23.38 1.33 21.53
N ASP A 368 23.66 1.01 22.81
CA ASP A 368 23.39 1.85 23.98
C ASP A 368 24.62 2.68 24.42
N VAL A 369 25.80 2.37 23.87
CA VAL A 369 27.07 2.92 24.35
C VAL A 369 27.31 4.30 23.75
N GLY A 370 27.24 5.35 24.59
CA GLY A 370 27.56 6.73 24.21
C GLY A 370 26.43 7.54 23.56
N ARG A 371 25.16 7.18 23.85
CA ARG A 371 23.89 7.71 23.26
C ARG A 371 24.00 9.03 22.47
N PRO A 372 24.11 8.96 21.12
CA PRO A 372 23.96 10.12 20.25
C PRO A 372 22.54 10.28 19.67
N LEU A 373 21.71 9.22 19.69
CA LEU A 373 20.36 9.19 19.07
C LEU A 373 19.30 8.70 20.05
N GLY A 374 18.10 9.29 19.98
CA GLY A 374 16.94 8.88 20.76
C GLY A 374 16.37 7.52 20.37
N LEU A 375 15.55 6.93 21.24
CA LEU A 375 14.98 5.58 21.05
C LEU A 375 14.15 5.48 19.76
N THR A 376 13.29 6.46 19.52
CA THR A 376 12.43 6.49 18.33
C THR A 376 13.26 6.53 17.05
N ALA A 377 14.32 7.33 17.03
CA ALA A 377 15.25 7.42 15.89
C ALA A 377 15.96 6.09 15.64
N ARG A 378 16.44 5.43 16.70
CA ARG A 378 17.06 4.10 16.62
C ARG A 378 16.11 3.04 16.04
N ALA A 379 14.88 2.99 16.56
CA ALA A 379 13.86 2.03 16.15
C ALA A 379 13.44 2.24 14.68
N ALA A 380 13.17 3.49 14.28
CA ALA A 380 12.82 3.85 12.91
C ALA A 380 13.95 3.52 11.92
N ARG A 381 15.20 3.84 12.27
CA ARG A 381 16.36 3.58 11.40
C ARG A 381 16.54 2.08 11.16
N ALA A 382 16.49 1.26 12.21
CA ALA A 382 16.63 -0.19 12.06
C ALA A 382 15.46 -0.84 11.29
N TYR A 383 14.22 -0.36 11.50
CA TYR A 383 13.06 -0.78 10.71
C TYR A 383 13.29 -0.53 9.21
N LEU A 384 13.67 0.70 8.85
CA LEU A 384 13.91 1.09 7.46
C LEU A 384 15.12 0.37 6.86
N ASP A 385 16.17 0.15 7.66
CA ASP A 385 17.32 -0.66 7.25
C ASP A 385 16.86 -2.06 6.79
N VAL A 386 16.01 -2.75 7.56
CA VAL A 386 15.49 -4.07 7.12
C VAL A 386 14.61 -3.96 5.88
N CYS A 387 13.75 -2.94 5.78
CA CYS A 387 12.89 -2.72 4.60
C CYS A 387 13.71 -2.56 3.31
N PHE A 388 14.78 -1.75 3.34
CA PHE A 388 15.54 -1.38 2.13
C PHE A 388 16.72 -2.29 1.82
N PHE A 389 17.33 -2.93 2.82
CA PHE A 389 18.27 -4.02 2.56
C PHE A 389 17.55 -5.24 2.00
N HIS A 390 16.28 -5.44 2.41
CA HIS A 390 15.41 -6.50 1.93
C HIS A 390 16.09 -7.88 2.02
N PRO A 391 16.55 -8.31 3.20
CA PRO A 391 17.52 -9.41 3.34
C PRO A 391 17.01 -10.79 2.92
N PHE A 392 15.69 -11.00 2.85
CA PHE A 392 15.05 -12.28 2.54
C PHE A 392 14.23 -12.22 1.24
N ASP A 393 13.83 -13.36 0.70
CA ASP A 393 12.98 -13.44 -0.50
C ASP A 393 11.50 -13.14 -0.19
N ASP A 394 11.04 -13.42 1.03
CA ASP A 394 9.72 -13.07 1.53
C ASP A 394 9.80 -12.65 3.01
N GLY A 395 8.79 -11.90 3.46
CA GLY A 395 8.56 -11.59 4.86
C GLY A 395 9.37 -10.43 5.40
N ASN A 396 10.06 -9.65 4.55
CA ASN A 396 10.90 -8.52 4.98
C ASN A 396 10.12 -7.47 5.78
N ALA A 397 8.87 -7.16 5.40
CA ALA A 397 8.04 -6.22 6.16
C ALA A 397 7.71 -6.74 7.58
N ARG A 398 7.44 -8.05 7.72
CA ARG A 398 7.23 -8.70 9.03
C ARG A 398 8.53 -8.72 9.85
N SER A 399 9.66 -8.97 9.19
CA SER A 399 11.00 -8.92 9.81
C SER A 399 11.38 -7.53 10.30
N ALA A 400 11.10 -6.50 9.50
CA ALA A 400 11.31 -5.09 9.86
C ALA A 400 10.43 -4.70 11.07
N PHE A 401 9.16 -5.10 11.05
CA PHE A 401 8.26 -4.91 12.20
C PHE A 401 8.82 -5.53 13.48
N LEU A 402 9.26 -6.80 13.43
CA LEU A 402 9.91 -7.42 14.58
C LEU A 402 11.16 -6.65 15.00
N THR A 403 12.01 -6.24 14.08
CA THR A 403 13.21 -5.44 14.39
C THR A 403 12.91 -4.16 15.19
N LEU A 404 11.84 -3.45 14.83
CA LEU A 404 11.35 -2.30 15.58
C LEU A 404 10.90 -2.70 16.99
N VAL A 405 10.07 -3.74 17.12
CA VAL A 405 9.58 -4.23 18.41
C VAL A 405 10.72 -4.71 19.30
N PHE A 406 11.78 -5.31 18.75
CA PHE A 406 12.97 -5.73 19.50
C PHE A 406 13.67 -4.54 20.16
N ILE A 407 13.88 -3.44 19.43
CA ILE A 407 14.53 -2.25 19.96
C ILE A 407 13.71 -1.62 21.10
N LEU A 408 12.39 -1.57 20.94
CA LEU A 408 11.49 -1.09 22.00
C LEU A 408 11.51 -2.01 23.22
N ALA A 409 11.43 -3.33 23.00
CA ALA A 409 11.45 -4.34 24.05
C ALA A 409 12.76 -4.32 24.86
N ARG A 410 13.90 -3.98 24.25
CA ARG A 410 15.18 -3.80 24.96
C ARG A 410 15.16 -2.67 25.99
N GLU A 411 14.31 -1.67 25.79
CA GLU A 411 14.11 -0.55 26.74
C GLU A 411 12.86 -0.77 27.61
N GLY A 412 12.25 -1.97 27.57
CA GLY A 412 11.05 -2.29 28.33
C GLY A 412 9.78 -1.61 27.81
N ILE A 413 9.77 -1.16 26.56
CA ILE A 413 8.63 -0.49 25.93
C ILE A 413 7.84 -1.49 25.06
N ALA A 414 6.52 -1.47 25.20
CA ALA A 414 5.59 -2.15 24.30
C ALA A 414 4.53 -1.15 23.80
N LEU A 415 3.98 -1.43 22.61
CA LEU A 415 3.04 -0.54 21.91
C LEU A 415 1.61 -1.01 22.12
N ASP A 416 0.71 -0.08 22.44
CA ASP A 416 -0.74 -0.34 22.53
C ASP A 416 -1.37 -0.64 21.15
N GLY A 417 -0.80 -0.12 20.07
CA GLY A 417 -1.27 -0.35 18.70
C GLY A 417 -0.15 -0.25 17.68
N VAL A 418 -0.18 -1.10 16.65
CA VAL A 418 0.86 -1.21 15.62
C VAL A 418 0.33 -1.09 14.19
N SER A 419 -0.95 -0.78 14.03
CA SER A 419 -1.62 -0.73 12.73
C SER A 419 -0.89 0.22 11.77
N LEU A 420 -0.65 1.47 12.17
CA LEU A 420 0.05 2.45 11.33
C LEU A 420 1.45 1.98 10.90
N LEU A 421 2.21 1.35 11.81
CA LEU A 421 3.57 0.87 11.52
C LEU A 421 3.59 -0.21 10.45
N ARG A 422 2.63 -1.12 10.51
CA ARG A 422 2.56 -2.30 9.65
C ARG A 422 1.75 -2.08 8.38
N ARG A 423 1.04 -0.95 8.28
CA ARG A 423 0.14 -0.62 7.17
C ARG A 423 0.64 0.58 6.35
N ILE A 424 1.58 1.37 6.82
CA ILE A 424 2.19 2.44 6.01
C ILE A 424 3.42 1.91 5.26
N THR A 425 3.52 2.28 3.99
CA THR A 425 4.67 1.98 3.14
C THR A 425 5.60 3.19 3.09
N PHE A 426 6.90 3.00 3.27
CA PHE A 426 7.91 4.06 3.20
C PHE A 426 8.70 3.98 1.90
N GLU A 427 8.81 5.09 1.19
CA GLU A 427 9.62 5.30 -0.02
C GLU A 427 11.05 5.68 0.33
N ALA A 428 12.02 5.19 -0.47
CA ALA A 428 13.45 5.32 -0.21
C ALA A 428 14.00 6.75 -0.34
N ASP A 429 13.28 7.63 -1.03
CA ASP A 429 13.74 8.94 -1.46
C ASP A 429 13.04 10.11 -0.77
N ASN A 430 12.08 9.85 0.12
CA ASN A 430 11.38 10.88 0.88
C ASN A 430 11.90 10.92 2.33
N PRO A 431 12.72 11.91 2.72
CA PRO A 431 13.23 12.05 4.08
C PRO A 431 12.11 12.21 5.13
N SER A 432 10.95 12.72 4.70
CA SER A 432 9.77 12.91 5.55
C SER A 432 9.15 11.57 5.98
N ASN A 433 9.44 10.46 5.30
CA ASN A 433 9.01 9.12 5.70
C ASN A 433 9.60 8.70 7.06
N ALA A 434 10.82 9.15 7.35
CA ALA A 434 11.40 8.98 8.69
C ALA A 434 10.66 9.81 9.76
N GLN A 435 9.96 10.88 9.35
CA GLN A 435 9.17 11.75 10.23
C GLN A 435 7.71 11.27 10.39
N ILE A 436 7.17 10.45 9.49
CA ILE A 436 5.79 9.90 9.63
C ILE A 436 5.70 8.85 10.74
N LEU A 437 6.78 8.10 10.99
CA LEU A 437 6.95 7.21 12.16
C LEU A 437 6.86 7.94 13.51
N TRP A 438 6.81 9.28 13.53
CA TRP A 438 6.83 10.12 14.72
C TRP A 438 5.45 10.69 15.14
N ILE A 439 4.40 10.62 14.30
CA ILE A 439 3.09 11.15 14.69
C ILE A 439 2.45 10.19 15.70
N GLY A 440 2.61 10.51 16.99
CA GLY A 440 2.01 9.78 18.10
C GLY A 440 0.48 9.70 18.00
N PRO A 441 -0.14 8.81 18.79
CA PRO A 441 -1.60 8.67 18.86
C PRO A 441 -2.19 9.96 19.43
N GLY A 442 -2.61 10.91 18.59
CA GLY A 442 -3.14 12.18 19.07
C GLY A 442 -3.39 13.29 18.05
N ARG A 443 -3.05 13.12 16.77
CA ARG A 443 -3.50 14.07 15.72
C ARG A 443 -4.14 13.33 14.57
N THR A 444 -5.45 13.14 14.70
CA THR A 444 -6.37 13.02 13.57
C THR A 444 -6.17 14.23 12.66
N TYR A 445 -5.66 14.01 11.45
CA TYR A 445 -5.86 14.95 10.35
C TYR A 445 -7.33 14.84 9.94
N LEU A 446 -8.15 15.80 10.34
CA LEU A 446 -9.36 16.13 9.59
C LEU A 446 -8.89 16.84 8.31
N PRO A 447 -9.23 16.36 7.11
CA PRO A 447 -9.02 17.15 5.91
C PRO A 447 -10.00 18.33 5.94
N GLY A 448 -9.47 19.54 5.76
CA GLY A 448 -10.25 20.72 5.39
C GLY A 448 -10.40 20.83 3.90
#